data_AF-A0A3B5MMD8-F1
#
_entry.id   AF-A0A3B5MMD8-F1
#
_cell.length_a   1.000
_cell.length_b   1.000
_cell.length_c   1.000
_cell.angle_alpha   90.00
_cell.angle_beta   90.00
_cell.angle_gamma   90.00
#
_symmetry.space_group_name_H-M   'P 1'
#
loop_
_entity.id
_entity.type
_entity.pdbx_description
1 polymer ?
#
loop_
_entity_poly.entity_id
_entity_poly.type
_entity_poly.pdbx_seq_one_letter_code
_entity_poly.pdbx_strand_id
1 'polypeptide(L)'
;RVKTRFYHSGVLSHCVRVLSLSPSRLRGIWASAATLAHLTSSCCVGAEPGSRSEAFHRLFLPSVVDVLLSLAGQLMSRSEVRRRSNRTVMDAVGWLLSAHPHLTAQVLSSAHYEQIQMSDDVTVSLLCIQMWTQTCTLNDESALLLLNDAVAQLALSSDAAVGGASIRLMLLMANQSDSRMSFDVSAGLDSLLEKDWRGRGFEQEVDQLIAVIRQEEAASHQSESSERVRAACVIQAAWRSVLTRRRVKNLSRAVSVCVRRQQARRRLHQKQRELLQLLPAGKPHQVRPYLEECEHRAAVVIQSAWRGFRDRRRYSDALRDSARRQRAARTLQRAGRRLLEKRPAAQAPPPTPLWIGQEGLTDSRRAELKVRLTFFLQAGRPHLLINNTKSLQTKKLEVQQLLQAELQGGAQRRREEQQVEALLAQTHTHLELLRDAPPLSVVTATQAESFLSPSASIAVRGRNAHNAVLQASRLPWWRTLGDTNTGAESGPAHLPELEAELGGLFIGGLAVDGVKL
;
A
#
# COMPACT_ATOMS: atom_id res chain seq x y z
N ARG A 1 33.98 -11.38 8.44
CA ARG A 1 34.76 -10.16 8.81
C ARG A 1 34.49 -8.96 7.90
N VAL A 2 34.72 -9.01 6.58
CA VAL A 2 34.47 -7.84 5.68
C VAL A 2 32.99 -7.46 5.61
N LYS A 3 32.08 -8.44 5.46
CA LYS A 3 30.61 -8.21 5.45
C LYS A 3 30.12 -7.49 6.71
N THR A 4 30.58 -7.93 7.88
CA THR A 4 30.33 -7.29 9.17
C THR A 4 30.79 -5.83 9.20
N ARG A 5 31.95 -5.52 8.61
CA ARG A 5 32.43 -4.12 8.53
C ARG A 5 31.53 -3.24 7.68
N PHE A 6 30.99 -3.75 6.56
CA PHE A 6 30.03 -2.98 5.74
C PHE A 6 28.75 -2.62 6.49
N TYR A 7 28.30 -3.50 7.40
CA TYR A 7 27.17 -3.18 8.26
C TYR A 7 27.53 -2.10 9.29
N HIS A 8 28.64 -2.27 10.02
CA HIS A 8 29.03 -1.30 11.05
C HIS A 8 29.43 0.08 10.50
N SER A 9 29.99 0.14 9.30
CA SER A 9 30.35 1.39 8.63
C SER A 9 29.15 2.13 8.02
N GLY A 10 27.94 1.54 8.08
CA GLY A 10 26.73 2.14 7.50
C GLY A 10 26.64 2.04 5.97
N VAL A 11 27.57 1.37 5.31
CA VAL A 11 27.56 1.19 3.84
C VAL A 11 26.31 0.44 3.41
N LEU A 12 25.93 -0.63 4.11
CA LEU A 12 24.72 -1.37 3.79
C LEU A 12 23.45 -0.52 4.00
N SER A 13 23.42 0.33 5.03
CA SER A 13 22.32 1.27 5.25
C SER A 13 22.23 2.32 4.14
N HIS A 14 23.38 2.76 3.61
CA HIS A 14 23.41 3.65 2.46
C HIS A 14 22.89 2.93 1.20
N CYS A 15 23.28 1.68 0.96
CA CYS A 15 22.76 0.86 -0.14
C CYS A 15 21.23 0.77 -0.10
N VAL A 16 20.64 0.48 1.07
CA VAL A 16 19.18 0.45 1.26
C VAL A 16 18.55 1.80 0.90
N ARG A 17 19.16 2.92 1.32
CA ARG A 17 18.67 4.28 1.01
C ARG A 17 18.72 4.60 -0.48
N VAL A 18 19.74 4.12 -1.19
CA VAL A 18 19.87 4.31 -2.65
C VAL A 18 18.82 3.48 -3.39
N LEU A 19 18.57 2.25 -2.94
CA LEU A 19 17.54 1.39 -3.54
C LEU A 19 16.12 1.90 -3.24
N SER A 20 15.90 2.63 -2.14
CA SER A 20 14.61 3.25 -1.81
C SER A 20 14.33 4.56 -2.56
N LEU A 21 15.21 5.00 -3.45
CA LEU A 21 15.00 6.22 -4.23
C LEU A 21 13.78 6.11 -5.14
N SER A 22 13.19 7.27 -5.47
CA SER A 22 12.00 7.31 -6.31
C SER A 22 12.25 6.74 -7.72
N PRO A 23 11.23 6.14 -8.37
CA PRO A 23 11.37 5.51 -9.69
C PRO A 23 11.87 6.46 -10.79
N SER A 24 11.69 7.77 -10.60
CA SER A 24 12.21 8.80 -11.51
C SER A 24 13.73 8.92 -11.45
N ARG A 25 14.34 8.74 -10.27
CA ARG A 25 15.80 8.76 -10.06
C ARG A 25 16.48 7.47 -10.51
N LEU A 26 15.77 6.34 -10.45
CA LEU A 26 16.27 5.04 -10.91
C LEU A 26 16.12 4.83 -12.44
N ARG A 27 15.49 5.79 -13.15
CA ARG A 27 15.22 5.68 -14.57
C ARG A 27 16.52 5.62 -15.37
N GLY A 28 16.74 4.48 -16.05
CA GLY A 28 17.92 4.25 -16.89
C GLY A 28 19.06 3.50 -16.17
N ILE A 29 18.95 3.30 -14.85
CA ILE A 29 19.99 2.68 -14.01
C ILE A 29 19.47 1.37 -13.36
N TRP A 30 18.40 0.79 -13.92
CA TRP A 30 17.75 -0.41 -13.38
C TRP A 30 18.67 -1.62 -13.23
N ALA A 31 19.59 -1.81 -14.18
CA ALA A 31 20.58 -2.88 -14.11
C ALA A 31 21.53 -2.69 -12.92
N SER A 32 22.02 -1.46 -12.70
CA SER A 32 22.90 -1.16 -11.56
C SER A 32 22.17 -1.18 -10.22
N ALA A 33 20.88 -0.82 -10.20
CA ALA A 33 20.04 -0.99 -9.01
C ALA A 33 19.85 -2.48 -8.68
N ALA A 34 19.65 -3.33 -9.69
CA ALA A 34 19.53 -4.77 -9.50
C ALA A 34 20.84 -5.42 -9.04
N THR A 35 22.00 -4.99 -9.55
CA THR A 35 23.30 -5.47 -9.05
C THR A 35 23.57 -4.99 -7.63
N LEU A 36 23.23 -3.75 -7.29
CA LEU A 36 23.37 -3.23 -5.93
C LEU A 36 22.44 -3.94 -4.95
N ALA A 37 21.21 -4.27 -5.37
CA ALA A 37 20.30 -5.15 -4.63
C ALA A 37 20.91 -6.53 -4.36
N HIS A 38 21.47 -7.17 -5.38
CA HIS A 38 22.14 -8.47 -5.25
C HIS A 38 23.34 -8.43 -4.30
N LEU A 39 24.20 -7.39 -4.41
CA LEU A 39 25.34 -7.20 -3.52
C LEU A 39 24.91 -6.93 -2.08
N THR A 40 23.85 -6.14 -1.90
CA THR A 40 23.30 -5.82 -0.57
C THR A 40 22.78 -7.10 0.10
N SER A 41 21.99 -7.91 -0.61
CA SER A 41 21.53 -9.22 -0.12
C SER A 41 22.70 -10.15 0.21
N SER A 42 23.67 -10.28 -0.70
CA SER A 42 24.85 -11.14 -0.52
C SER A 42 25.72 -10.73 0.68
N CYS A 43 25.78 -9.43 0.99
CA CYS A 43 26.49 -8.92 2.16
C CYS A 43 25.73 -9.15 3.46
N CYS A 44 24.40 -9.27 3.42
CA CYS A 44 23.58 -9.59 4.59
C CYS A 44 23.65 -11.08 4.97
N VAL A 45 23.94 -11.96 4.01
CA VAL A 45 24.10 -13.40 4.24
C VAL A 45 25.49 -13.71 4.81
N GLY A 46 25.54 -14.32 5.99
CA GLY A 46 26.78 -14.65 6.70
C GLY A 46 27.50 -13.43 7.32
N ALA A 47 26.79 -12.31 7.52
CA ALA A 47 27.29 -11.22 8.34
C ALA A 47 27.13 -11.56 9.82
N GLU A 48 28.19 -11.34 10.60
CA GLU A 48 28.19 -11.55 12.05
C GLU A 48 28.22 -10.17 12.74
N PRO A 49 27.06 -9.54 13.01
CA PRO A 49 26.96 -8.18 13.55
C PRO A 49 27.37 -8.03 15.03
N GLY A 50 27.76 -9.13 15.70
CA GLY A 50 28.20 -9.12 17.10
C GLY A 50 27.18 -8.47 18.04
N SER A 51 27.59 -7.41 18.74
CA SER A 51 26.75 -6.66 19.70
C SER A 51 25.50 -6.01 19.08
N ARG A 52 25.45 -5.83 17.76
CA ARG A 52 24.29 -5.25 17.05
C ARG A 52 23.38 -6.33 16.41
N SER A 53 23.47 -7.58 16.84
CA SER A 53 22.73 -8.69 16.24
C SER A 53 21.20 -8.52 16.27
N GLU A 54 20.65 -8.04 17.38
CA GLU A 54 19.20 -7.85 17.48
C GLU A 54 18.69 -6.76 16.51
N ALA A 55 19.38 -5.62 16.46
CA ALA A 55 19.06 -4.55 15.51
C ALA A 55 19.24 -4.99 14.05
N PHE A 56 20.24 -5.82 13.77
CA PHE A 56 20.47 -6.38 12.44
C PHE A 56 19.30 -7.26 11.99
N HIS A 57 18.88 -8.22 12.81
CA HIS A 57 17.83 -9.18 12.42
C HIS A 57 16.41 -8.60 12.51
N ARG A 58 16.11 -7.74 13.50
CA ARG A 58 14.75 -7.22 13.71
C ARG A 58 14.42 -5.93 12.97
N LEU A 59 15.41 -5.14 12.58
CA LEU A 59 15.19 -3.84 11.93
C LEU A 59 15.82 -3.79 10.55
N PHE A 60 17.11 -4.13 10.47
CA PHE A 60 17.86 -3.95 9.23
C PHE A 60 17.47 -4.95 8.15
N LEU A 61 17.48 -6.26 8.42
CA LEU A 61 17.08 -7.29 7.45
C LEU A 61 15.65 -7.07 6.90
N PRO A 62 14.63 -6.79 7.75
CA PRO A 62 13.31 -6.38 7.30
C PRO A 62 13.30 -5.20 6.33
N SER A 63 14.11 -4.17 6.59
CA SER A 63 14.20 -3.00 5.71
C SER A 63 14.83 -3.32 4.35
N VAL A 64 15.80 -4.25 4.32
CA VAL A 64 16.42 -4.73 3.08
C VAL A 64 15.38 -5.46 2.24
N VAL A 65 14.63 -6.39 2.85
CA VAL A 65 13.55 -7.13 2.17
C VAL A 65 12.51 -6.19 1.58
N ASP A 66 12.04 -5.21 2.36
CA ASP A 66 11.01 -4.26 1.94
C ASP A 66 11.44 -3.45 0.71
N VAL A 67 12.68 -2.95 0.71
CA VAL A 67 13.24 -2.19 -0.40
C VAL A 67 13.48 -3.07 -1.63
N LEU A 68 13.92 -4.32 -1.46
CA LEU A 68 14.06 -5.27 -2.57
C LEU A 68 12.70 -5.60 -3.22
N LEU A 69 11.66 -5.84 -2.42
CA LEU A 69 10.31 -6.10 -2.92
C LEU A 69 9.72 -4.85 -3.60
N SER A 70 9.93 -3.66 -3.04
CA SER A 70 9.52 -2.40 -3.66
C SER A 70 10.18 -2.22 -5.04
N LEU A 71 11.49 -2.49 -5.14
CA LEU A 71 12.22 -2.44 -6.40
C LEU A 71 11.73 -3.50 -7.39
N ALA A 72 11.49 -4.73 -6.93
CA ALA A 72 10.92 -5.78 -7.77
C ALA A 72 9.56 -5.34 -8.34
N GLY A 73 8.67 -4.78 -7.52
CA GLY A 73 7.39 -4.22 -7.96
C GLY A 73 7.52 -3.16 -9.06
N GLN A 74 8.52 -2.29 -8.95
CA GLN A 74 8.81 -1.27 -9.98
C GLN A 74 9.33 -1.86 -11.30
N LEU A 75 9.96 -3.04 -11.24
CA LEU A 75 10.59 -3.71 -12.37
C LEU A 75 9.67 -4.68 -13.12
N MET A 76 8.41 -4.86 -12.71
CA MET A 76 7.41 -5.76 -13.33
C MET A 76 6.96 -5.36 -14.77
N SER A 77 7.69 -4.47 -15.44
CA SER A 77 7.32 -3.94 -16.76
C SER A 77 7.82 -4.83 -17.91
N ARG A 78 7.05 -4.86 -19.01
CA ARG A 78 7.24 -5.71 -20.20
C ARG A 78 8.54 -5.52 -21.00
N SER A 79 9.42 -4.60 -20.63
CA SER A 79 10.71 -4.44 -21.32
C SER A 79 11.69 -5.52 -20.86
N GLU A 80 12.38 -6.15 -21.82
CA GLU A 80 13.31 -7.26 -21.56
C GLU A 80 14.42 -6.92 -20.54
N VAL A 81 14.96 -5.70 -20.60
CA VAL A 81 15.97 -5.20 -19.66
C VAL A 81 15.45 -5.17 -18.21
N ARG A 82 14.18 -4.77 -18.03
CA ARG A 82 13.56 -4.76 -16.70
C ARG A 82 13.22 -6.16 -16.20
N ARG A 83 12.85 -7.09 -17.09
CA ARG A 83 12.64 -8.50 -16.72
C ARG A 83 13.91 -9.15 -16.19
N ARG A 84 15.05 -8.97 -16.86
CA ARG A 84 16.35 -9.47 -16.36
C ARG A 84 16.70 -8.86 -15.01
N SER A 85 16.51 -7.55 -14.88
CA SER A 85 16.75 -6.83 -13.62
C SER A 85 15.82 -7.32 -12.50
N ASN A 86 14.53 -7.54 -12.80
CA ASN A 86 13.54 -8.07 -11.86
C ASN A 86 13.94 -9.46 -11.38
N ARG A 87 14.33 -10.36 -12.30
CA ARG A 87 14.84 -11.69 -11.95
C ARG A 87 16.02 -11.61 -10.99
N THR A 88 17.02 -10.78 -11.28
CA THR A 88 18.17 -10.59 -10.37
C THR A 88 17.75 -10.11 -8.98
N VAL A 89 16.76 -9.23 -8.88
CA VAL A 89 16.22 -8.74 -7.59
C VAL A 89 15.45 -9.85 -6.86
N MET A 90 14.61 -10.62 -7.57
CA MET A 90 13.87 -11.74 -6.98
C MET A 90 14.82 -12.85 -6.51
N ASP A 91 15.87 -13.16 -7.28
CA ASP A 91 16.92 -14.10 -6.88
C ASP A 91 17.65 -13.59 -5.62
N ALA A 92 17.86 -12.27 -5.50
CA ALA A 92 18.45 -11.67 -4.31
C ALA A 92 17.53 -11.75 -3.07
N VAL A 93 16.21 -11.63 -3.25
CA VAL A 93 15.23 -11.87 -2.17
C VAL A 93 15.27 -13.34 -1.76
N GLY A 94 15.24 -14.27 -2.72
CA GLY A 94 15.34 -15.71 -2.46
C GLY A 94 16.61 -16.09 -1.71
N TRP A 95 17.75 -15.54 -2.11
CA TRP A 95 19.03 -15.76 -1.42
C TRP A 95 19.04 -15.24 0.03
N LEU A 96 18.32 -14.15 0.31
CA LEU A 96 18.22 -13.62 1.65
C LEU A 96 17.31 -14.49 2.53
N LEU A 97 16.19 -14.93 1.96
CA LEU A 97 15.23 -15.82 2.63
C LEU A 97 15.83 -17.18 2.98
N SER A 98 16.63 -17.76 2.08
CA SER A 98 17.29 -19.06 2.35
C SER A 98 18.27 -19.00 3.53
N ALA A 99 18.94 -17.86 3.72
CA ALA A 99 19.82 -17.64 4.85
C ALA A 99 19.09 -17.22 6.13
N HIS A 100 17.91 -16.59 6.01
CA HIS A 100 17.17 -15.99 7.11
C HIS A 100 15.66 -16.34 7.03
N PRO A 101 15.27 -17.59 7.35
CA PRO A 101 13.89 -18.08 7.15
C PRO A 101 12.80 -17.32 7.92
N HIS A 102 13.18 -16.64 9.02
CA HIS A 102 12.27 -15.80 9.82
C HIS A 102 11.66 -14.63 9.03
N LEU A 103 12.30 -14.21 7.93
CA LEU A 103 11.81 -13.15 7.05
C LEU A 103 10.65 -13.60 6.15
N THR A 104 10.40 -14.91 6.02
CA THR A 104 9.35 -15.48 5.16
C THR A 104 7.97 -14.94 5.49
N ALA A 105 7.58 -14.94 6.77
CA ALA A 105 6.29 -14.39 7.20
C ALA A 105 6.17 -12.90 6.87
N GLN A 106 7.27 -12.14 6.95
CA GLN A 106 7.29 -10.73 6.60
C GLN A 106 7.07 -10.53 5.09
N VAL A 107 7.73 -11.32 4.24
CA VAL A 107 7.53 -11.26 2.77
C VAL A 107 6.08 -11.55 2.42
N LEU A 108 5.51 -12.63 2.97
CA LEU A 108 4.10 -13.00 2.74
C LEU A 108 3.11 -11.93 3.22
N SER A 109 3.48 -11.15 4.25
CA SER A 109 2.67 -10.03 4.76
C SER A 109 2.90 -8.69 4.02
N SER A 110 3.88 -8.60 3.12
CA SER A 110 4.27 -7.35 2.49
C SER A 110 3.29 -6.89 1.42
N ALA A 111 2.87 -5.62 1.49
CA ALA A 111 2.04 -5.01 0.45
C ALA A 111 2.75 -4.93 -0.91
N HIS A 112 4.09 -4.88 -0.94
CA HIS A 112 4.86 -4.90 -2.18
C HIS A 112 4.85 -6.30 -2.80
N TYR A 113 4.97 -7.34 -1.98
CA TYR A 113 4.88 -8.72 -2.47
C TYR A 113 3.47 -9.06 -2.96
N GLU A 114 2.42 -8.61 -2.26
CA GLU A 114 1.03 -8.75 -2.71
C GLU A 114 0.84 -8.12 -4.12
N GLN A 115 1.41 -6.94 -4.36
CA GLN A 115 1.38 -6.30 -5.68
C GLN A 115 2.09 -7.13 -6.77
N ILE A 116 3.21 -7.77 -6.44
CA ILE A 116 3.96 -8.64 -7.36
C ILE A 116 3.17 -9.90 -7.69
N GLN A 117 2.57 -10.53 -6.69
CA GLN A 117 1.78 -11.76 -6.86
C GLN A 117 0.49 -11.54 -7.66
N MET A 118 -0.09 -10.35 -7.57
CA MET A 118 -1.28 -9.95 -8.34
C MET A 118 -0.98 -9.55 -9.79
N SER A 119 0.24 -9.77 -10.27
CA SER A 119 0.61 -9.56 -11.68
C SER A 119 -0.07 -10.57 -12.60
N ASP A 120 -0.55 -10.09 -13.74
CA ASP A 120 -1.00 -10.98 -14.83
C ASP A 120 0.18 -11.51 -15.69
N ASP A 121 1.43 -11.14 -15.38
CA ASP A 121 2.60 -11.60 -16.12
C ASP A 121 3.07 -12.97 -15.63
N VAL A 122 2.89 -13.99 -16.49
CA VAL A 122 3.34 -15.38 -16.31
C VAL A 122 4.80 -15.46 -15.82
N THR A 123 5.68 -14.60 -16.33
CA THR A 123 7.10 -14.61 -15.94
C THR A 123 7.31 -14.18 -14.48
N VAL A 124 6.51 -13.23 -14.00
CA VAL A 124 6.56 -12.78 -12.61
C VAL A 124 6.00 -13.86 -11.67
N SER A 125 4.88 -14.49 -12.04
CA SER A 125 4.33 -15.62 -11.29
C SER A 125 5.32 -16.78 -11.17
N LEU A 126 6.01 -17.13 -12.27
CA LEU A 126 7.05 -18.16 -12.26
C LEU A 126 8.24 -17.77 -11.38
N LEU A 127 8.67 -16.50 -11.37
CA LEU A 127 9.74 -16.03 -10.49
C LEU A 127 9.34 -16.14 -9.00
N CYS A 128 8.10 -15.80 -8.65
CA CYS A 128 7.59 -15.97 -7.28
C CYS A 128 7.59 -17.45 -6.88
N ILE A 129 7.02 -18.33 -7.71
CA ILE A 129 6.97 -19.77 -7.42
C ILE A 129 8.40 -20.32 -7.30
N GLN A 130 9.29 -19.96 -8.21
CA GLN A 130 10.69 -20.40 -8.17
C GLN A 130 11.41 -19.92 -6.89
N MET A 131 11.22 -18.66 -6.49
CA MET A 131 11.78 -18.13 -5.24
C MET A 131 11.31 -18.97 -4.05
N TRP A 132 10.03 -19.31 -3.98
CA TRP A 132 9.49 -20.15 -2.91
C TRP A 132 10.00 -21.58 -2.95
N THR A 133 10.05 -22.19 -4.13
CA THR A 133 10.63 -23.53 -4.31
C THR A 133 12.06 -23.62 -3.76
N GLN A 134 12.85 -22.55 -3.89
CA GLN A 134 14.23 -22.49 -3.40
C GLN A 134 14.36 -22.16 -1.91
N THR A 135 13.31 -21.62 -1.27
CA THR A 135 13.37 -21.06 0.09
C THR A 135 12.45 -21.77 1.08
N CYS A 136 11.58 -22.68 0.60
CA CYS A 136 10.74 -23.53 1.44
C CYS A 136 11.60 -24.32 2.43
N THR A 137 11.66 -23.78 3.64
CA THR A 137 12.18 -24.36 4.88
C THR A 137 11.24 -23.83 5.96
N LEU A 138 9.99 -24.29 5.92
CA LEU A 138 8.88 -23.56 6.53
C LEU A 138 8.58 -24.04 7.95
N ASN A 139 8.30 -23.07 8.81
CA ASN A 139 7.53 -23.28 10.03
C ASN A 139 6.03 -23.38 9.67
N ASP A 140 5.21 -24.07 10.48
CA ASP A 140 3.79 -24.40 10.20
C ASP A 140 2.95 -23.19 9.70
N GLU A 141 3.06 -22.02 10.35
CA GLU A 141 2.28 -20.82 9.97
C GLU A 141 2.67 -20.22 8.60
N SER A 142 3.96 -20.27 8.26
CA SER A 142 4.45 -19.76 6.97
C SER A 142 4.10 -20.73 5.84
N ALA A 143 4.04 -22.03 6.15
CA ALA A 143 3.60 -23.06 5.22
C ALA A 143 2.14 -22.89 4.83
N LEU A 144 1.24 -22.59 5.76
CA LEU A 144 -0.17 -22.37 5.45
C LEU A 144 -0.40 -21.13 4.58
N LEU A 145 0.31 -20.03 4.84
CA LEU A 145 0.23 -18.82 4.02
C LEU A 145 0.72 -19.07 2.59
N LEU A 146 1.85 -19.75 2.44
CA LEU A 146 2.40 -20.08 1.13
C LEU A 146 1.52 -21.09 0.36
N LEU A 147 0.91 -22.04 1.06
CA LEU A 147 -0.01 -23.01 0.46
C LEU A 147 -1.24 -22.29 -0.11
N ASN A 148 -1.81 -21.35 0.64
CA ASN A 148 -2.92 -20.52 0.17
C ASN A 148 -2.56 -19.72 -1.09
N ASP A 149 -1.33 -19.19 -1.14
CA ASP A 149 -0.83 -18.46 -2.30
C ASP A 149 -0.67 -19.37 -3.53
N ALA A 150 -0.13 -20.58 -3.37
CA ALA A 150 0.00 -21.56 -4.45
C ALA A 150 -1.37 -22.02 -5.00
N VAL A 151 -2.33 -22.27 -4.11
CA VAL A 151 -3.72 -22.61 -4.48
C VAL A 151 -4.40 -21.42 -5.18
N ALA A 152 -4.17 -20.20 -4.71
CA ALA A 152 -4.71 -19.00 -5.36
C ALA A 152 -4.14 -18.80 -6.78
N GLN A 153 -2.85 -19.05 -6.99
CA GLN A 153 -2.22 -19.01 -8.32
C GLN A 153 -2.82 -20.06 -9.25
N LEU A 154 -3.09 -21.28 -8.78
CA LEU A 154 -3.78 -22.32 -9.56
C LEU A 154 -5.23 -21.97 -9.89
N ALA A 155 -5.95 -21.31 -8.99
CA ALA A 155 -7.33 -20.93 -9.23
C ALA A 155 -7.47 -19.74 -10.20
N LEU A 156 -6.42 -18.93 -10.36
CA LEU A 156 -6.46 -17.69 -11.14
C LEU A 156 -5.68 -17.78 -12.46
N SER A 157 -4.67 -18.64 -12.54
CA SER A 157 -3.85 -18.81 -13.75
C SER A 157 -4.47 -19.83 -14.71
N SER A 158 -4.42 -19.54 -16.01
CA SER A 158 -4.74 -20.51 -17.07
C SER A 158 -3.49 -21.12 -17.73
N ASP A 159 -2.31 -20.67 -17.31
CA ASP A 159 -1.02 -21.04 -17.92
C ASP A 159 -0.48 -22.36 -17.34
N ALA A 160 -0.13 -23.29 -18.24
CA ALA A 160 0.33 -24.63 -17.87
C ALA A 160 1.65 -24.62 -17.09
N ALA A 161 2.57 -23.69 -17.39
CA ALA A 161 3.85 -23.61 -16.70
C ALA A 161 3.67 -23.12 -15.27
N VAL A 162 2.81 -22.10 -15.05
CA VAL A 162 2.49 -21.58 -13.72
C VAL A 162 1.77 -22.63 -12.88
N GLY A 163 0.79 -23.33 -13.46
CA GLY A 163 0.07 -24.38 -12.75
C GLY A 163 0.96 -25.55 -12.37
N GLY A 164 1.74 -26.08 -13.32
CA GLY A 164 2.68 -27.16 -13.04
C GLY A 164 3.75 -26.78 -12.01
N ALA A 165 4.25 -25.54 -12.04
CA ALA A 165 5.19 -25.04 -11.03
C ALA A 165 4.53 -24.94 -9.64
N SER A 166 3.27 -24.48 -9.55
CA SER A 166 2.51 -24.38 -8.29
C SER A 166 2.22 -25.76 -7.69
N ILE A 167 1.88 -26.76 -8.52
CA ILE A 167 1.66 -28.14 -8.08
C ILE A 167 2.96 -28.74 -7.52
N ARG A 168 4.09 -28.54 -8.20
CA ARG A 168 5.40 -28.98 -7.72
C ARG A 168 5.81 -28.31 -6.40
N LEU A 169 5.48 -27.02 -6.22
CA LEU A 169 5.71 -26.33 -4.95
C LEU A 169 4.89 -26.95 -3.81
N MET A 170 3.60 -27.22 -4.02
CA MET A 170 2.76 -27.86 -3.01
C MET A 170 3.22 -29.29 -2.67
N LEU A 171 3.67 -30.06 -3.65
CA LEU A 171 4.28 -31.37 -3.43
C LEU A 171 5.56 -31.29 -2.60
N LEU A 172 6.42 -30.31 -2.88
CA LEU A 172 7.63 -30.08 -2.07
C LEU A 172 7.26 -29.74 -0.62
N MET A 173 6.26 -28.89 -0.41
CA MET A 173 5.77 -28.57 0.93
C MET A 173 5.19 -29.79 1.65
N ALA A 174 4.41 -30.61 0.95
CA ALA A 174 3.85 -31.85 1.50
C ALA A 174 4.95 -32.86 1.93
N ASN A 175 6.03 -32.95 1.15
CA ASN A 175 7.13 -33.88 1.43
C ASN A 175 8.11 -33.41 2.52
N GLN A 176 8.15 -32.11 2.83
CA GLN A 176 9.07 -31.53 3.81
C GLN A 176 8.49 -31.42 5.23
N SER A 177 7.18 -31.56 5.38
CA SER A 177 6.49 -31.34 6.65
C SER A 177 6.32 -32.67 7.39
N ASP A 178 7.05 -32.89 8.49
CA ASP A 178 6.79 -34.01 9.42
C ASP A 178 5.39 -33.88 10.09
N SER A 179 4.89 -32.63 10.21
CA SER A 179 3.52 -32.29 10.54
C SER A 179 2.65 -32.39 9.28
N ARG A 180 1.59 -33.20 9.34
CA ARG A 180 0.59 -33.34 8.28
C ARG A 180 0.03 -31.95 7.93
N MET A 181 0.46 -31.43 6.78
CA MET A 181 -0.02 -30.16 6.25
C MET A 181 -1.48 -30.29 5.89
N SER A 182 -2.33 -29.85 6.80
CA SER A 182 -3.79 -29.78 6.65
C SER A 182 -4.19 -28.99 5.40
N PHE A 183 -4.38 -29.70 4.28
CA PHE A 183 -5.05 -29.21 3.08
C PHE A 183 -6.55 -28.94 3.32
N ASP A 184 -7.05 -29.04 4.57
CA ASP A 184 -8.42 -28.69 4.99
C ASP A 184 -8.90 -27.32 4.49
N VAL A 185 -7.98 -26.42 4.12
CA VAL A 185 -8.30 -25.09 3.58
C VAL A 185 -8.87 -25.16 2.15
N SER A 186 -8.69 -26.27 1.42
CA SER A 186 -8.98 -26.33 -0.02
C SER A 186 -9.97 -27.43 -0.41
N ALA A 187 -11.17 -27.41 0.18
CA ALA A 187 -12.31 -28.16 -0.36
C ALA A 187 -12.53 -27.78 -1.84
N GLY A 188 -12.30 -28.74 -2.74
CA GLY A 188 -12.39 -28.56 -4.19
C GLY A 188 -11.04 -28.53 -4.93
N LEU A 189 -9.90 -28.59 -4.24
CA LEU A 189 -8.59 -28.70 -4.88
C LEU A 189 -8.48 -29.96 -5.74
N ASP A 190 -8.91 -31.12 -5.23
CA ASP A 190 -9.02 -32.36 -6.01
C ASP A 190 -9.85 -32.17 -7.28
N SER A 191 -11.01 -31.51 -7.15
CA SER A 191 -11.89 -31.27 -8.30
C SER A 191 -11.29 -30.29 -9.31
N LEU A 192 -10.50 -29.32 -8.85
CA LEU A 192 -9.79 -28.34 -9.68
C LEU A 192 -8.62 -29.02 -10.40
N LEU A 193 -7.86 -29.87 -9.70
CA LEU A 193 -6.77 -30.66 -10.25
C LEU A 193 -7.27 -31.64 -11.32
N GLU A 194 -8.35 -32.38 -11.02
CA GLU A 194 -8.93 -33.36 -11.95
C GLU A 194 -9.56 -32.72 -13.19
N LYS A 195 -10.23 -31.56 -13.07
CA LYS A 195 -10.97 -30.94 -14.17
C LYS A 195 -10.16 -29.96 -15.00
N ASP A 196 -9.37 -29.11 -14.35
CA ASP A 196 -8.78 -27.94 -15.02
C ASP A 196 -7.30 -28.16 -15.40
N TRP A 197 -6.61 -29.07 -14.69
CA TRP A 197 -5.16 -29.25 -14.78
C TRP A 197 -4.70 -30.60 -15.31
N ARG A 198 -5.56 -31.63 -15.25
CA ARG A 198 -5.32 -32.92 -15.91
C ARG A 198 -5.25 -32.75 -17.44
N GLY A 199 -4.36 -33.49 -18.09
CA GLY A 199 -4.08 -33.44 -19.54
C GLY A 199 -3.14 -32.32 -20.00
N ARG A 200 -2.46 -31.61 -19.09
CA ARG A 200 -1.60 -30.44 -19.41
C ARG A 200 -0.09 -30.73 -19.41
N GLY A 201 0.31 -32.00 -19.26
CA GLY A 201 1.70 -32.45 -19.43
C GLY A 201 2.50 -32.62 -18.13
N PHE A 202 1.83 -32.73 -16.99
CA PHE A 202 2.41 -32.98 -15.66
C PHE A 202 1.45 -33.85 -14.82
N GLU A 203 0.90 -34.89 -15.46
CA GLU A 203 -0.11 -35.78 -14.87
C GLU A 203 0.41 -36.51 -13.62
N GLN A 204 1.69 -36.87 -13.63
CA GLN A 204 2.31 -37.59 -12.53
C GLN A 204 2.31 -36.74 -11.26
N GLU A 205 2.61 -35.45 -11.36
CA GLU A 205 2.57 -34.52 -10.23
C GLU A 205 1.14 -34.23 -9.76
N VAL A 206 0.17 -34.17 -10.69
CA VAL A 206 -1.25 -34.02 -10.36
C VAL A 206 -1.75 -35.24 -9.56
N ASP A 207 -1.48 -36.44 -10.06
CA ASP A 207 -1.91 -37.69 -9.41
C ASP A 207 -1.23 -37.89 -8.05
N GLN A 208 0.06 -37.53 -7.91
CA GLN A 208 0.77 -37.54 -6.62
C GLN A 208 0.12 -36.59 -5.60
N LEU A 209 -0.25 -35.38 -6.02
CA LEU A 209 -0.83 -34.41 -5.10
C LEU A 209 -2.25 -34.83 -4.66
N ILE A 210 -3.05 -35.37 -5.58
CA ILE A 210 -4.38 -35.94 -5.25
C ILE A 210 -4.25 -37.09 -4.25
N ALA A 211 -3.23 -37.95 -4.39
CA ALA A 211 -2.99 -39.04 -3.45
C ALA A 211 -2.67 -38.52 -2.03
N VAL A 212 -1.84 -37.48 -1.93
CA VAL A 212 -1.51 -36.83 -0.64
C VAL A 212 -2.76 -36.24 0.02
N ILE A 213 -3.61 -35.52 -0.74
CA ILE A 213 -4.83 -34.89 -0.22
C ILE A 213 -5.80 -35.96 0.31
N ARG A 214 -6.06 -37.02 -0.47
CA ARG A 214 -6.98 -38.11 -0.07
C ARG A 214 -6.50 -38.90 1.15
N GLN A 215 -5.19 -39.04 1.32
CA GLN A 215 -4.61 -39.72 2.48
C GLN A 215 -4.84 -38.93 3.79
N GLU A 216 -4.97 -37.61 3.71
CA GLU A 216 -5.26 -36.73 4.84
C GLU A 216 -6.75 -36.70 5.23
N GLU A 217 -7.65 -36.73 4.24
CA GLU A 217 -9.09 -36.85 4.48
C GLU A 217 -9.44 -38.12 5.27
N ALA A 218 -8.80 -39.25 4.95
CA ALA A 218 -8.98 -40.51 5.66
C ALA A 218 -8.52 -40.46 7.14
N ALA A 219 -7.54 -39.62 7.48
CA ALA A 219 -6.99 -39.49 8.83
C ALA A 219 -7.80 -38.53 9.73
N SER A 220 -8.59 -37.63 9.16
CA SER A 220 -9.31 -36.56 9.86
C SER A 220 -10.78 -36.89 10.17
N HIS A 221 -11.29 -38.04 9.72
CA HIS A 221 -12.68 -38.50 9.91
C HIS A 221 -13.05 -38.99 11.33
N GLN A 222 -12.26 -38.73 12.38
CA GLN A 222 -12.57 -39.16 13.76
C GLN A 222 -13.16 -38.08 14.69
N SER A 223 -13.55 -36.88 14.22
CA SER A 223 -14.14 -35.87 15.14
C SER A 223 -15.22 -34.98 14.50
N GLU A 224 -16.49 -35.20 14.88
CA GLU A 224 -17.68 -34.41 14.50
C GLU A 224 -17.59 -32.91 14.89
N SER A 225 -16.70 -32.51 15.80
CA SER A 225 -16.52 -31.10 16.17
C SER A 225 -15.77 -30.31 15.09
N SER A 226 -14.98 -30.99 14.25
CA SER A 226 -14.21 -30.38 13.16
C SER A 226 -15.09 -29.92 12.00
N GLU A 227 -16.16 -30.67 11.67
CA GLU A 227 -17.02 -30.34 10.53
C GLU A 227 -17.74 -29.00 10.67
N ARG A 228 -18.17 -28.63 11.89
CA ARG A 228 -18.83 -27.34 12.13
C ARG A 228 -17.86 -26.17 12.02
N VAL A 229 -16.63 -26.35 12.49
CA VAL A 229 -15.55 -25.36 12.36
C VAL A 229 -15.14 -25.22 10.90
N ARG A 230 -15.01 -26.35 10.18
CA ARG A 230 -14.70 -26.42 8.74
C ARG A 230 -15.78 -25.72 7.90
N ALA A 231 -17.07 -25.99 8.14
CA ALA A 231 -18.17 -25.31 7.47
C ALA A 231 -18.16 -23.79 7.73
N ALA A 232 -17.87 -23.36 8.96
CA ALA A 232 -17.76 -21.95 9.29
C ALA A 232 -16.58 -21.27 8.56
N CYS A 233 -15.41 -21.92 8.48
CA CYS A 233 -14.25 -21.40 7.77
C CYS A 233 -14.50 -21.26 6.26
N VAL A 234 -15.18 -22.22 5.63
CA VAL A 234 -15.56 -22.16 4.20
C VAL A 234 -16.49 -20.96 3.93
N ILE A 235 -17.51 -20.77 4.77
CA ILE A 235 -18.44 -19.63 4.65
C ILE A 235 -17.67 -18.31 4.81
N GLN A 236 -16.75 -18.24 5.76
CA GLN A 236 -15.96 -17.04 6.02
C GLN A 236 -14.96 -16.74 4.91
N ALA A 237 -14.26 -17.74 4.37
CA ALA A 237 -13.32 -17.58 3.25
C ALA A 237 -14.04 -17.16 1.97
N ALA A 238 -15.16 -17.79 1.65
CA ALA A 238 -16.01 -17.42 0.52
C ALA A 238 -16.51 -15.98 0.65
N TRP A 239 -16.98 -15.58 1.83
CA TRP A 239 -17.42 -14.21 2.10
C TRP A 239 -16.29 -13.18 2.00
N ARG A 240 -15.13 -13.45 2.59
CA ARG A 240 -13.93 -12.60 2.51
C ARG A 240 -13.50 -12.41 1.06
N SER A 241 -13.45 -13.47 0.26
CA SER A 241 -13.09 -13.41 -1.15
C SER A 241 -14.08 -12.56 -1.98
N VAL A 242 -15.38 -12.64 -1.70
CA VAL A 242 -16.41 -11.81 -2.36
C VAL A 242 -16.25 -10.33 -1.97
N LEU A 243 -15.91 -10.05 -0.71
CA LEU A 243 -15.65 -8.69 -0.23
C LEU A 243 -14.43 -8.07 -0.92
N THR A 244 -13.34 -8.84 -1.02
CA THR A 244 -12.10 -8.43 -1.69
C THR A 244 -12.33 -8.22 -3.17
N ARG A 245 -13.01 -9.16 -3.85
CA ARG A 245 -13.39 -9.02 -5.28
C ARG A 245 -14.27 -7.78 -5.53
N ARG A 246 -15.19 -7.45 -4.62
CA ARG A 246 -16.01 -6.22 -4.72
C ARG A 246 -15.18 -4.96 -4.49
N ARG A 247 -14.24 -4.95 -3.54
CA ARG A 247 -13.30 -3.85 -3.33
C ARG A 247 -12.41 -3.61 -4.55
N VAL A 248 -11.80 -4.66 -5.09
CA VAL A 248 -10.93 -4.59 -6.28
C VAL A 248 -11.71 -4.15 -7.52
N LYS A 249 -12.94 -4.65 -7.74
CA LYS A 249 -13.79 -4.22 -8.86
C LYS A 249 -14.23 -2.74 -8.74
N ASN A 250 -14.34 -2.22 -7.52
CA ASN A 250 -14.60 -0.80 -7.29
C ASN A 250 -13.33 0.06 -7.46
N LEU A 251 -12.16 -0.46 -7.07
CA LEU A 251 -10.85 0.20 -7.25
C LEU A 251 -10.42 0.25 -8.72
N SER A 252 -10.55 -0.83 -9.48
CA SER A 252 -10.22 -0.88 -10.91
C SER A 252 -11.07 0.09 -11.74
N ARG A 253 -12.32 0.31 -11.34
CA ARG A 253 -13.21 1.32 -11.93
C ARG A 253 -12.77 2.74 -11.60
N ALA A 254 -12.33 3.00 -10.36
CA ALA A 254 -11.81 4.30 -9.93
C ALA A 254 -10.47 4.63 -10.60
N VAL A 255 -9.55 3.67 -10.69
CA VAL A 255 -8.24 3.81 -11.36
C VAL A 255 -8.45 4.01 -12.87
N SER A 256 -9.31 3.21 -13.51
CA SER A 256 -9.63 3.38 -14.94
C SER A 256 -10.29 4.73 -15.26
N VAL A 257 -11.06 5.30 -14.33
CA VAL A 257 -11.62 6.67 -14.47
C VAL A 257 -10.52 7.72 -14.29
N CYS A 258 -9.60 7.53 -13.35
CA CYS A 258 -8.51 8.45 -13.09
C CYS A 258 -7.52 8.52 -14.28
N VAL A 259 -7.12 7.36 -14.80
CA VAL A 259 -6.23 7.23 -15.99
C VAL A 259 -6.89 7.87 -17.22
N ARG A 260 -8.17 7.57 -17.50
CA ARG A 260 -8.90 8.20 -18.62
C ARG A 260 -9.00 9.71 -18.47
N ARG A 261 -9.23 10.21 -17.25
CA ARG A 261 -9.28 11.65 -16.94
C ARG A 261 -7.90 12.32 -17.12
N GLN A 262 -6.82 11.62 -16.79
CA GLN A 262 -5.45 12.13 -16.95
C GLN A 262 -5.03 12.16 -18.43
N GLN A 263 -5.38 11.14 -19.19
CA GLN A 263 -5.17 11.10 -20.65
C GLN A 263 -5.98 12.19 -21.38
N ALA A 264 -7.25 12.40 -20.99
CA ALA A 264 -8.07 13.48 -21.55
C ALA A 264 -7.49 14.87 -21.27
N ARG A 265 -6.96 15.10 -20.05
CA ARG A 265 -6.26 16.35 -19.69
C ARG A 265 -5.00 16.57 -20.53
N ARG A 266 -4.20 15.53 -20.74
CA ARG A 266 -3.01 15.62 -21.60
C ARG A 266 -3.36 15.99 -23.05
N ARG A 267 -4.39 15.35 -23.62
CA ARG A 267 -4.89 15.67 -24.97
C ARG A 267 -5.41 17.10 -25.09
N LEU A 268 -6.10 17.61 -24.06
CA LEU A 268 -6.57 19.00 -24.03
C LEU A 268 -5.40 19.99 -24.02
N HIS A 269 -4.39 19.77 -23.16
CA HIS A 269 -3.20 20.63 -23.11
C HIS A 269 -2.40 20.58 -24.41
N GLN A 270 -2.34 19.43 -25.06
CA GLN A 270 -1.66 19.29 -26.36
C GLN A 270 -2.39 20.07 -27.46
N LYS A 271 -3.73 19.96 -27.54
CA LYS A 271 -4.54 20.78 -28.46
C LYS A 271 -4.46 22.28 -28.16
N GLN A 272 -4.42 22.67 -26.89
CA GLN A 272 -4.21 24.08 -26.51
C GLN A 272 -2.84 24.59 -27.00
N ARG A 273 -1.78 23.78 -26.88
CA ARG A 273 -0.45 24.13 -27.39
C ARG A 273 -0.40 24.22 -28.91
N GLU A 274 -1.02 23.27 -29.61
CA GLU A 274 -1.13 23.28 -31.08
C GLU A 274 -1.90 24.52 -31.57
N LEU A 275 -3.01 24.86 -30.92
CA LEU A 275 -3.77 26.07 -31.24
C LEU A 275 -2.97 27.35 -30.96
N LEU A 276 -2.21 27.39 -29.87
CA LEU A 276 -1.32 28.52 -29.55
C LEU A 276 -0.15 28.64 -30.55
N GLN A 277 0.30 27.53 -31.16
CA GLN A 277 1.31 27.54 -32.21
C GLN A 277 0.76 28.01 -33.57
N LEU A 278 -0.53 27.83 -33.82
CA LEU A 278 -1.20 28.28 -35.05
C LEU A 278 -1.57 29.78 -35.03
N LEU A 279 -1.32 30.49 -33.92
CA LEU A 279 -1.60 31.92 -33.82
C LEU A 279 -0.45 32.76 -34.39
N PRO A 280 -0.71 33.66 -35.36
CA PRO A 280 0.28 34.66 -35.78
C PRO A 280 0.66 35.55 -34.58
N ALA A 281 1.96 35.72 -34.33
CA ALA A 281 2.56 36.32 -33.14
C ALA A 281 2.30 37.83 -32.90
N GLY A 282 1.14 38.39 -33.27
CA GLY A 282 0.93 39.84 -33.20
C GLY A 282 -0.49 40.38 -33.04
N LYS A 283 -1.54 39.57 -32.78
CA LYS A 283 -2.92 40.09 -32.71
C LYS A 283 -3.74 39.52 -31.52
N PRO A 284 -3.62 40.11 -30.31
CA PRO A 284 -4.34 39.65 -29.11
C PRO A 284 -5.87 39.79 -29.17
N HIS A 285 -6.41 40.57 -30.13
CA HIS A 285 -7.85 40.81 -30.29
C HIS A 285 -8.64 39.63 -30.89
N GLN A 286 -7.98 38.65 -31.53
CA GLN A 286 -8.63 37.45 -32.06
C GLN A 286 -8.72 36.30 -31.02
N VAL A 287 -7.90 36.35 -29.97
CA VAL A 287 -7.88 35.33 -28.89
C VAL A 287 -9.07 35.48 -27.94
N ARG A 288 -9.45 36.73 -27.67
CA ARG A 288 -10.51 37.08 -26.72
C ARG A 288 -11.89 36.48 -27.03
N PRO A 289 -12.45 36.60 -28.26
CA PRO A 289 -13.73 35.97 -28.57
C PRO A 289 -13.68 34.43 -28.52
N TYR A 290 -12.54 33.82 -28.83
CA TYR A 290 -12.37 32.37 -28.72
C TYR A 290 -12.34 31.90 -27.25
N LEU A 291 -11.67 32.65 -26.36
CA LEU A 291 -11.68 32.37 -24.93
C LEU A 291 -13.07 32.55 -24.31
N GLU A 292 -13.80 33.60 -24.70
CA GLU A 292 -15.18 33.85 -24.27
C GLU A 292 -16.12 32.72 -24.73
N GLU A 293 -15.97 32.22 -25.96
CA GLU A 293 -16.70 31.05 -26.46
C GLU A 293 -16.33 29.76 -25.70
N CYS A 294 -15.04 29.57 -25.36
CA CYS A 294 -14.61 28.43 -24.55
C CYS A 294 -15.20 28.48 -23.13
N GLU A 295 -15.22 29.67 -22.52
CA GLU A 295 -15.83 29.91 -21.21
C GLU A 295 -17.35 29.65 -21.26
N HIS A 296 -18.03 30.14 -22.30
CA HIS A 296 -19.45 29.91 -22.49
C HIS A 296 -19.78 28.42 -22.63
N ARG A 297 -19.04 27.68 -23.47
CA ARG A 297 -19.21 26.22 -23.62
C ARG A 297 -18.91 25.47 -22.33
N ALA A 298 -17.86 25.87 -21.60
CA ALA A 298 -17.54 25.27 -20.30
C ALA A 298 -18.68 25.51 -19.29
N ALA A 299 -19.23 26.72 -19.24
CA ALA A 299 -20.37 27.06 -18.39
C ALA A 299 -21.60 26.19 -18.72
N VAL A 300 -21.93 26.01 -20.01
CA VAL A 300 -23.05 25.16 -20.46
C VAL A 300 -22.86 23.70 -20.02
N VAL A 301 -21.65 23.15 -20.13
CA VAL A 301 -21.35 21.77 -19.69
C VAL A 301 -21.45 21.63 -18.17
N ILE A 302 -20.93 22.59 -17.40
CA ILE A 302 -21.02 22.59 -15.94
C ILE A 302 -22.48 22.68 -15.48
N GLN A 303 -23.25 23.59 -16.10
CA GLN A 303 -24.65 23.80 -15.77
C GLN A 303 -25.51 22.57 -16.12
N SER A 304 -25.31 21.94 -17.29
CA SER A 304 -26.04 20.73 -17.67
C SER A 304 -25.69 19.53 -16.78
N ALA A 305 -24.41 19.37 -16.41
CA ALA A 305 -23.99 18.36 -15.45
C ALA A 305 -24.62 18.57 -14.06
N TRP A 306 -24.69 19.81 -13.59
CA TRP A 306 -25.32 20.16 -12.32
C TRP A 306 -26.84 19.91 -12.33
N ARG A 307 -27.54 20.30 -13.41
CA ARG A 307 -28.97 19.98 -13.60
C ARG A 307 -29.19 18.46 -13.52
N GLY A 308 -28.39 17.68 -14.26
CA GLY A 308 -28.48 16.22 -14.25
C GLY A 308 -28.12 15.56 -12.91
N PHE A 309 -27.22 16.16 -12.12
CA PHE A 309 -26.93 15.71 -10.76
C PHE A 309 -28.11 15.99 -9.82
N ARG A 310 -28.68 17.19 -9.89
CA ARG A 310 -29.82 17.61 -9.08
C ARG A 310 -31.03 16.71 -9.31
N ASP A 311 -31.33 16.39 -10.56
CA ASP A 311 -32.49 15.56 -10.92
C ASP A 311 -32.30 14.10 -10.49
N ARG A 312 -31.09 13.53 -10.65
CA ARG A 312 -30.75 12.20 -10.13
C ARG A 312 -30.86 12.12 -8.61
N ARG A 313 -30.45 13.18 -7.90
CA ARG A 313 -30.57 13.26 -6.44
C ARG A 313 -32.03 13.30 -6.00
N ARG A 314 -32.86 14.15 -6.63
CA ARG A 314 -34.31 14.21 -6.39
C ARG A 314 -34.98 12.85 -6.60
N TYR A 315 -34.65 12.16 -7.69
CA TYR A 315 -35.19 10.83 -7.97
C TYR A 315 -34.74 9.78 -6.94
N SER A 316 -33.46 9.78 -6.56
CA SER A 316 -32.95 8.87 -5.53
C SER A 316 -33.57 9.12 -4.16
N ASP A 317 -33.79 10.38 -3.78
CA ASP A 317 -34.43 10.73 -2.52
C ASP A 317 -35.91 10.32 -2.53
N ALA A 318 -36.63 10.53 -3.64
CA ALA A 318 -38.00 10.06 -3.81
C ALA A 318 -38.14 8.53 -3.70
N LEU A 319 -37.21 7.76 -4.29
CA LEU A 319 -37.13 6.29 -4.17
C LEU A 319 -36.87 5.84 -2.73
N ARG A 320 -36.02 6.56 -1.99
CA ARG A 320 -35.73 6.25 -0.57
C ARG A 320 -36.95 6.51 0.29
N ASP A 321 -37.66 7.59 0.04
CA ASP A 321 -38.88 7.94 0.77
C ASP A 321 -40.03 6.97 0.48
N SER A 322 -40.20 6.52 -0.77
CA SER A 322 -41.19 5.49 -1.09
C SER A 322 -40.85 4.15 -0.42
N ALA A 323 -39.58 3.74 -0.41
CA ALA A 323 -39.12 2.54 0.29
C ALA A 323 -39.33 2.64 1.81
N ARG A 324 -39.11 3.82 2.41
CA ARG A 324 -39.40 4.08 3.83
C ARG A 324 -40.88 3.95 4.13
N ARG A 325 -41.75 4.55 3.31
CA ARG A 325 -43.22 4.44 3.44
C ARG A 325 -43.69 2.98 3.32
N GLN A 326 -43.16 2.22 2.37
CA GLN A 326 -43.49 0.81 2.21
C GLN A 326 -43.05 -0.04 3.40
N ARG A 327 -41.85 0.21 3.95
CA ARG A 327 -41.39 -0.47 5.18
C ARG A 327 -42.29 -0.15 6.37
N ALA A 328 -42.63 1.13 6.58
CA ALA A 328 -43.53 1.55 7.64
C ALA A 328 -44.92 0.89 7.50
N ALA A 329 -45.48 0.87 6.28
CA ALA A 329 -46.75 0.22 5.99
C ALA A 329 -46.71 -1.28 6.31
N ARG A 330 -45.66 -2.00 5.89
CA ARG A 330 -45.49 -3.43 6.20
C ARG A 330 -45.38 -3.70 7.71
N THR A 331 -44.68 -2.83 8.44
CA THR A 331 -44.58 -2.93 9.90
C THR A 331 -45.94 -2.76 10.57
N LEU A 332 -46.71 -1.75 10.16
CA LEU A 332 -48.07 -1.52 10.67
C LEU A 332 -49.02 -2.67 10.30
N GLN A 333 -48.98 -3.17 9.06
CA GLN A 333 -49.78 -4.30 8.61
C GLN A 333 -49.46 -5.58 9.40
N ARG A 334 -48.17 -5.85 9.66
CA ARG A 334 -47.75 -6.98 10.50
C ARG A 334 -48.19 -6.82 11.95
N ALA A 335 -48.13 -5.61 12.50
CA ALA A 335 -48.62 -5.32 13.84
C ALA A 335 -50.15 -5.53 13.91
N GLY A 336 -50.89 -5.04 12.92
CA GLY A 336 -52.34 -5.24 12.79
C GLY A 336 -52.72 -6.72 12.68
N ARG A 337 -52.01 -7.49 11.84
CA ARG A 337 -52.22 -8.95 11.75
C ARG A 337 -51.95 -9.65 13.07
N ARG A 338 -50.84 -9.36 13.75
CA ARG A 338 -50.57 -9.92 15.09
C ARG A 338 -51.64 -9.55 16.12
N LEU A 339 -52.23 -8.36 16.01
CA LEU A 339 -53.29 -7.91 16.91
C LEU A 339 -54.62 -8.63 16.61
N LEU A 340 -54.90 -8.91 15.33
CA LEU A 340 -56.04 -9.71 14.90
C LEU A 340 -55.87 -11.21 15.21
N GLU A 341 -54.67 -11.78 15.06
CA GLU A 341 -54.33 -13.16 15.45
C GLU A 341 -54.48 -13.38 16.96
N LYS A 342 -54.30 -12.32 17.77
CA LYS A 342 -54.56 -12.34 19.22
C LYS A 342 -56.04 -12.23 19.60
N ARG A 343 -56.94 -11.86 18.68
CA ARG A 343 -58.39 -11.75 18.94
C ARG A 343 -59.15 -13.09 19.02
N PRO A 344 -58.90 -14.12 18.20
CA PRO A 344 -59.55 -15.42 18.37
C PRO A 344 -59.16 -16.12 19.69
N ALA A 345 -57.99 -15.83 20.26
CA ALA A 345 -57.62 -16.27 21.62
C ALA A 345 -58.38 -15.52 22.74
N ALA A 346 -59.04 -14.40 22.44
CA ALA A 346 -59.84 -13.61 23.36
C ALA A 346 -61.37 -13.82 23.17
N GLN A 347 -61.80 -14.61 22.18
CA GLN A 347 -63.21 -14.92 21.89
C GLN A 347 -63.64 -16.34 22.31
N ALA A 348 -62.77 -17.13 22.96
CA ALA A 348 -63.18 -18.37 23.61
C ALA A 348 -63.96 -18.06 24.92
N PRO A 349 -65.03 -18.84 25.25
CA PRO A 349 -65.82 -18.60 26.46
C PRO A 349 -64.95 -18.77 27.72
N PRO A 350 -65.16 -17.97 28.78
CA PRO A 350 -64.23 -17.93 29.90
C PRO A 350 -64.38 -19.18 30.78
N PRO A 351 -63.30 -19.93 31.07
CA PRO A 351 -63.24 -20.65 32.32
C PRO A 351 -63.03 -19.63 33.46
N THR A 352 -63.70 -19.90 34.57
CA THR A 352 -63.70 -19.18 35.85
C THR A 352 -62.40 -18.41 36.18
N PRO A 353 -62.51 -17.16 36.68
CA PRO A 353 -61.36 -16.29 36.88
C PRO A 353 -60.66 -16.66 38.19
N LEU A 354 -59.60 -17.45 38.09
CA LEU A 354 -58.57 -17.44 39.13
C LEU A 354 -57.62 -16.27 38.80
N TRP A 355 -57.11 -15.62 39.85
CA TRP A 355 -56.03 -14.62 39.82
C TRP A 355 -56.45 -13.13 39.78
N ILE A 356 -57.36 -12.75 40.68
CA ILE A 356 -57.25 -11.48 41.41
C ILE A 356 -56.91 -11.83 42.86
N GLY A 357 -55.72 -11.40 43.31
CA GLY A 357 -55.31 -11.56 44.71
C GLY A 357 -53.82 -11.82 44.88
N GLN A 358 -52.99 -10.80 44.66
CA GLN A 358 -51.76 -10.66 45.45
C GLN A 358 -51.69 -9.24 46.00
N GLU A 359 -51.49 -9.20 47.30
CA GLU A 359 -51.46 -8.04 48.18
C GLU A 359 -50.34 -7.08 47.74
N GLY A 360 -50.68 -5.80 47.55
CA GLY A 360 -49.67 -4.75 47.40
C GLY A 360 -49.92 -3.71 46.30
N LEU A 361 -50.85 -3.94 45.37
CA LEU A 361 -51.22 -2.96 44.34
C LEU A 361 -52.72 -2.62 44.38
N THR A 362 -53.20 -2.20 45.54
CA THR A 362 -54.47 -1.48 45.66
C THR A 362 -54.44 -0.20 44.83
N ASP A 363 -55.60 0.26 44.35
CA ASP A 363 -55.68 1.47 43.52
C ASP A 363 -55.20 2.74 44.25
N SER A 364 -55.30 2.74 45.58
CA SER A 364 -54.68 3.74 46.44
C SER A 364 -53.14 3.73 46.34
N ARG A 365 -52.51 2.56 46.34
CA ARG A 365 -51.05 2.41 46.19
C ARG A 365 -50.56 2.75 44.78
N ARG A 366 -51.37 2.47 43.76
CA ARG A 366 -51.12 2.89 42.37
C ARG A 366 -51.20 4.42 42.21
N ALA A 367 -52.14 5.07 42.88
CA ALA A 367 -52.24 6.52 42.88
C ALA A 367 -51.03 7.16 43.59
N GLU A 368 -50.62 6.61 44.74
CA GLU A 368 -49.43 7.06 45.49
C GLU A 368 -48.14 6.93 44.67
N LEU A 369 -47.96 5.79 43.98
CA LEU A 369 -46.80 5.56 43.10
C LEU A 369 -46.81 6.48 41.87
N LYS A 370 -47.99 6.80 41.33
CA LYS A 370 -48.11 7.78 40.25
C LYS A 370 -47.70 9.18 40.71
N VAL A 371 -48.12 9.60 41.91
CA VAL A 371 -47.75 10.89 42.50
C VAL A 371 -46.24 10.95 42.77
N ARG A 372 -45.64 9.87 43.28
CA ARG A 372 -44.17 9.74 43.44
C ARG A 372 -43.43 9.80 42.12
N LEU A 373 -43.97 9.18 41.07
CA LEU A 373 -43.36 9.14 39.74
C LEU A 373 -43.46 10.50 39.04
N THR A 374 -44.56 11.24 39.22
CA THR A 374 -44.68 12.63 38.73
C THR A 374 -43.76 13.58 39.46
N PHE A 375 -43.58 13.41 40.78
CA PHE A 375 -42.61 14.18 41.56
C PHE A 375 -41.16 13.89 41.14
N PHE A 376 -40.82 12.61 40.89
CA PHE A 376 -39.50 12.20 40.39
C PHE A 376 -39.22 12.69 38.96
N LEU A 377 -40.24 12.78 38.10
CA LEU A 377 -40.11 13.33 36.75
C LEU A 377 -39.96 14.85 36.74
N GLN A 378 -40.55 15.55 37.72
CA GLN A 378 -40.40 17.00 37.91
C GLN A 378 -39.09 17.38 38.61
N ALA A 379 -38.55 16.52 39.49
CA ALA A 379 -37.31 16.76 40.24
C ALA A 379 -36.00 16.50 39.45
N GLY A 380 -36.08 16.19 38.16
CA GLY A 380 -34.92 16.08 37.27
C GLY A 380 -34.58 14.64 36.88
N ARG A 381 -34.55 14.38 35.57
CA ARG A 381 -34.21 13.05 35.01
C ARG A 381 -32.69 12.81 35.05
N PRO A 382 -32.20 11.66 35.54
CA PRO A 382 -30.85 11.21 35.26
C PRO A 382 -30.79 10.56 33.87
N HIS A 383 -29.84 11.03 33.08
CA HIS A 383 -29.53 10.62 31.71
C HIS A 383 -28.99 9.17 31.67
N LEU A 384 -29.66 8.26 30.94
CA LEU A 384 -29.14 6.93 30.62
C LEU A 384 -29.05 6.62 29.12
N LEU A 385 -29.13 7.64 28.28
CA LEU A 385 -28.68 7.60 26.90
C LEU A 385 -27.84 8.85 26.70
N ILE A 386 -26.59 8.68 26.25
CA ILE A 386 -25.54 9.69 26.00
C ILE A 386 -24.33 9.56 26.96
N ASN A 387 -23.59 8.46 26.84
CA ASN A 387 -22.19 8.40 27.32
C ASN A 387 -21.17 8.61 26.19
N ASN A 388 -21.56 9.27 25.08
CA ASN A 388 -20.59 9.52 24.00
C ASN A 388 -20.81 10.82 23.19
N THR A 389 -21.59 11.81 23.65
CA THR A 389 -21.68 13.09 22.91
C THR A 389 -20.45 13.97 23.13
N LYS A 390 -19.89 14.02 24.34
CA LYS A 390 -18.68 14.80 24.63
C LYS A 390 -17.47 14.27 23.85
N SER A 391 -17.24 12.94 23.89
CA SER A 391 -16.19 12.26 23.11
C SER A 391 -16.34 12.42 21.59
N LEU A 392 -17.58 12.46 21.09
CA LEU A 392 -17.85 12.65 19.66
C LEU A 392 -17.72 14.13 19.26
N GLN A 393 -18.06 15.06 20.15
CA GLN A 393 -17.83 16.50 19.96
C GLN A 393 -16.35 16.86 20.04
N THR A 394 -15.58 16.26 20.95
CA THR A 394 -14.12 16.46 21.03
C THR A 394 -13.43 15.93 19.78
N LYS A 395 -13.76 14.70 19.35
CA LYS A 395 -13.23 14.15 18.08
C LYS A 395 -13.62 14.98 16.86
N LYS A 396 -14.84 15.55 16.84
CA LYS A 396 -15.27 16.43 15.74
C LYS A 396 -14.46 17.74 15.73
N LEU A 397 -14.19 18.31 16.90
CA LEU A 397 -13.39 19.52 17.03
C LEU A 397 -11.93 19.27 16.61
N GLU A 398 -11.35 18.14 17.03
CA GLU A 398 -10.00 17.72 16.68
C GLU A 398 -9.82 17.52 15.16
N VAL A 399 -10.77 16.81 14.52
CA VAL A 399 -10.77 16.65 13.05
C VAL A 399 -10.89 17.99 12.33
N GLN A 400 -11.67 18.93 12.87
CA GLN A 400 -11.84 20.25 12.27
C GLN A 400 -10.59 21.11 12.40
N GLN A 401 -9.85 21.01 13.52
CA GLN A 401 -8.57 21.68 13.73
C GLN A 401 -7.47 21.12 12.82
N LEU A 402 -7.38 19.78 12.68
CA LEU A 402 -6.43 19.14 11.76
C LEU A 402 -6.69 19.53 10.31
N LEU A 403 -7.96 19.59 9.90
CA LEU A 403 -8.33 20.05 8.57
C LEU A 403 -7.92 21.52 8.34
N GLN A 404 -8.11 22.39 9.34
CA GLN A 404 -7.72 23.79 9.23
C GLN A 404 -6.20 23.96 9.12
N ALA A 405 -5.42 23.16 9.86
CA ALA A 405 -3.96 23.12 9.76
C ALA A 405 -3.49 22.64 8.38
N GLU A 406 -4.08 21.56 7.84
CA GLU A 406 -3.78 21.05 6.50
C GLU A 406 -4.12 22.06 5.39
N LEU A 407 -5.25 22.77 5.51
CA LEU A 407 -5.66 23.81 4.57
C LEU A 407 -4.70 25.02 4.61
N GLN A 408 -4.18 25.38 5.78
CA GLN A 408 -3.18 26.45 5.92
C GLN A 408 -1.80 26.04 5.38
N GLY A 409 -1.38 24.79 5.58
CA GLY A 409 -0.12 24.25 5.07
C GLY A 409 -0.07 24.07 3.54
N GLY A 410 -1.21 24.12 2.85
CA GLY A 410 -1.27 23.97 1.39
C GLY A 410 -0.61 25.12 0.60
N ALA A 411 -0.48 26.32 1.18
CA ALA A 411 0.28 27.41 0.54
C ALA A 411 1.79 27.21 0.68
N GLN A 412 2.24 26.67 1.82
CA GLN A 412 3.65 26.40 2.10
C GLN A 412 4.17 25.24 1.26
N ARG A 413 3.42 24.12 1.18
CA ARG A 413 3.74 23.00 0.27
C ARG A 413 3.86 23.43 -1.19
N ARG A 414 2.98 24.33 -1.65
CA ARG A 414 3.08 24.89 -3.01
C ARG A 414 4.34 25.74 -3.23
N ARG A 415 4.80 26.48 -2.22
CA ARG A 415 6.06 27.25 -2.29
C ARG A 415 7.27 26.32 -2.31
N GLU A 416 7.27 25.28 -1.49
CA GLU A 416 8.30 24.25 -1.48
C GLU A 416 8.37 23.51 -2.81
N GLU A 417 7.22 23.13 -3.38
CA GLU A 417 7.11 22.54 -4.71
C GLU A 417 7.68 23.47 -5.79
N GLN A 418 7.33 24.76 -5.75
CA GLN A 418 7.88 25.77 -6.68
C GLN A 418 9.40 25.95 -6.52
N GLN A 419 9.92 25.93 -5.30
CA GLN A 419 11.36 26.01 -5.04
C GLN A 419 12.09 24.78 -5.60
N VAL A 420 11.54 23.58 -5.40
CA VAL A 420 12.09 22.33 -5.95
C VAL A 420 12.04 22.34 -7.48
N GLU A 421 10.93 22.77 -8.08
CA GLU A 421 10.82 22.89 -9.54
C GLU A 421 11.84 23.89 -10.13
N ALA A 422 12.06 25.02 -9.47
CA ALA A 422 13.07 26.00 -9.89
C ALA A 422 14.49 25.43 -9.80
N LEU A 423 14.82 24.72 -8.71
CA LEU A 423 16.11 24.06 -8.55
C LEU A 423 16.32 22.97 -9.61
N LEU A 424 15.28 22.18 -9.90
CA LEU A 424 15.34 21.15 -10.95
C LEU A 424 15.59 21.77 -12.32
N ALA A 425 14.90 22.86 -12.65
CA ALA A 425 15.12 23.59 -13.90
C ALA A 425 16.56 24.11 -14.00
N GLN A 426 17.10 24.68 -12.91
CA GLN A 426 18.49 25.14 -12.86
C GLN A 426 19.50 23.99 -13.04
N THR A 427 19.30 22.85 -12.39
CA THR A 427 20.18 21.69 -12.61
C THR A 427 20.09 21.17 -14.03
N HIS A 428 18.92 21.24 -14.67
CA HIS A 428 18.75 20.80 -16.04
C HIS A 428 19.53 21.70 -17.02
N THR A 429 19.45 23.02 -16.85
CA THR A 429 20.22 23.96 -17.69
C THR A 429 21.73 23.80 -17.49
N HIS A 430 22.20 23.54 -16.26
CA HIS A 430 23.61 23.25 -16.01
C HIS A 430 24.07 21.94 -16.67
N LEU A 431 23.22 20.91 -16.70
CA LEU A 431 23.53 19.65 -17.39
C LEU A 431 23.57 19.81 -18.91
N GLU A 432 22.69 20.64 -19.48
CA GLU A 432 22.72 20.97 -20.91
C GLU A 432 24.00 21.73 -21.27
N LEU A 433 24.40 22.72 -20.45
CA LEU A 433 25.68 23.42 -20.61
C LEU A 433 26.87 22.47 -20.57
N LEU A 434 26.88 21.50 -19.65
CA LEU A 434 27.95 20.50 -19.55
C LEU A 434 27.95 19.51 -20.71
N ARG A 435 26.77 19.14 -21.22
CA ARG A 435 26.64 18.25 -22.38
C ARG A 435 27.18 18.92 -23.65
N ASP A 436 26.91 20.21 -23.80
CA ASP A 436 27.28 21.00 -24.97
C ASP A 436 28.63 21.71 -24.77
N ALA A 437 29.45 21.23 -23.82
CA ALA A 437 30.73 21.82 -23.46
C ALA A 437 31.77 21.66 -24.60
N PRO A 438 32.38 22.77 -25.07
CA PRO A 438 33.39 22.70 -26.10
C PRO A 438 34.67 21.98 -25.62
N PRO A 439 35.41 21.31 -26.53
CA PRO A 439 36.67 20.69 -26.19
C PRO A 439 37.67 21.74 -25.69
N LEU A 440 38.50 21.37 -24.70
CA LEU A 440 39.44 22.27 -24.02
C LEU A 440 40.42 23.02 -24.95
N SER A 441 40.61 22.52 -26.17
CA SER A 441 41.42 23.16 -27.22
C SER A 441 40.77 24.38 -27.88
N VAL A 442 39.45 24.56 -27.75
CA VAL A 442 38.66 25.60 -28.45
C VAL A 442 37.92 26.54 -27.48
N VAL A 443 37.99 26.28 -26.17
CA VAL A 443 37.29 27.05 -25.13
C VAL A 443 37.79 28.49 -25.08
N THR A 444 36.88 29.46 -25.20
CA THR A 444 37.16 30.89 -24.95
C THR A 444 36.93 31.25 -23.47
N ALA A 445 37.56 32.33 -22.99
CA ALA A 445 37.44 32.78 -21.59
C ALA A 445 35.98 33.06 -21.19
N THR A 446 35.19 33.63 -22.10
CA THR A 446 33.76 33.91 -21.88
C THR A 446 32.92 32.64 -21.79
N GLN A 447 33.28 31.58 -22.52
CA GLN A 447 32.63 30.26 -22.38
C GLN A 447 33.01 29.61 -21.06
N ALA A 448 34.26 29.73 -20.61
CA ALA A 448 34.69 29.20 -19.31
C ALA A 448 33.95 29.86 -18.14
N GLU A 449 33.68 31.17 -18.21
CA GLU A 449 32.90 31.89 -17.20
C GLU A 449 31.44 31.42 -17.12
N SER A 450 30.86 30.93 -18.21
CA SER A 450 29.48 30.41 -18.21
C SER A 450 29.29 29.12 -17.39
N PHE A 451 30.38 28.41 -17.08
CA PHE A 451 30.38 27.21 -16.22
C PHE A 451 30.57 27.53 -14.73
N LEU A 452 30.81 28.80 -14.38
CA LEU A 452 30.94 29.20 -12.99
C LEU A 452 29.57 29.31 -12.32
N SER A 453 29.52 28.96 -11.04
CA SER A 453 28.31 29.17 -10.25
C SER A 453 27.96 30.67 -10.20
N PRO A 454 26.67 31.05 -10.36
CA PRO A 454 26.23 32.43 -10.16
C PRO A 454 26.51 32.96 -8.74
N SER A 455 26.68 32.05 -7.78
CA SER A 455 27.08 32.38 -6.41
C SER A 455 28.59 32.54 -6.33
N ALA A 456 29.04 33.79 -6.10
CA ALA A 456 30.46 34.14 -6.00
C ALA A 456 31.20 33.33 -4.91
N SER A 457 30.54 33.06 -3.78
CA SER A 457 31.16 32.29 -2.68
C SER A 457 31.43 30.82 -3.06
N ILE A 458 30.53 30.21 -3.84
CA ILE A 458 30.69 28.85 -4.34
C ILE A 458 31.75 28.80 -5.44
N ALA A 459 31.74 29.77 -6.36
CA ALA A 459 32.73 29.87 -7.43
C ALA A 459 34.17 30.04 -6.88
N VAL A 460 34.36 30.94 -5.90
CA VAL A 460 35.66 31.15 -5.23
C VAL A 460 36.12 29.89 -4.50
N ARG A 461 35.21 29.20 -3.79
CA ARG A 461 35.53 27.95 -3.11
C ARG A 461 35.97 26.85 -4.09
N GLY A 462 35.26 26.70 -5.21
CA GLY A 462 35.62 25.75 -6.27
C GLY A 462 37.01 26.05 -6.87
N ARG A 463 37.30 27.33 -7.13
CA ARG A 463 38.61 27.77 -7.61
C ARG A 463 39.74 27.45 -6.62
N ASN A 464 39.53 27.73 -5.34
CA ASN A 464 40.52 27.45 -4.30
C ASN A 464 40.78 25.95 -4.14
N ALA A 465 39.72 25.12 -4.18
CA ALA A 465 39.85 23.66 -4.14
C ALA A 465 40.62 23.13 -5.35
N HIS A 466 40.33 23.61 -6.55
CA HIS A 466 41.07 23.22 -7.76
C HIS A 466 42.55 23.63 -7.69
N ASN A 467 42.84 24.84 -7.24
CA ASN A 467 44.21 25.31 -7.05
C ASN A 467 44.97 24.46 -6.02
N ALA A 468 44.30 24.05 -4.93
CA ALA A 468 44.87 23.15 -3.94
C ALA A 468 45.22 21.78 -4.54
N VAL A 469 44.35 21.21 -5.38
CA VAL A 469 44.60 19.94 -6.10
C VAL A 469 45.79 20.07 -7.06
N LEU A 470 45.89 21.18 -7.81
CA LEU A 470 47.03 21.45 -8.70
C LEU A 470 48.34 21.66 -7.95
N GLN A 471 48.29 22.19 -6.72
CA GLN A 471 49.47 22.30 -5.87
C GLN A 471 49.85 20.94 -5.29
N ALA A 472 48.89 20.13 -4.87
CA ALA A 472 49.11 18.79 -4.36
C ALA A 472 49.73 17.86 -5.42
N SER A 473 49.30 17.96 -6.70
CA SER A 473 49.85 17.17 -7.80
C SER A 473 51.30 17.52 -8.18
N ARG A 474 51.79 18.69 -7.75
CA ARG A 474 53.19 19.13 -7.93
C ARG A 474 54.11 18.67 -6.80
N LEU A 475 53.55 18.14 -5.72
CA LEU A 475 54.32 17.65 -4.58
C LEU A 475 54.76 16.20 -4.82
N PRO A 476 55.95 15.80 -4.33
CA PRO A 476 56.38 14.42 -4.38
C PRO A 476 55.42 13.48 -3.65
N TRP A 477 55.24 12.25 -4.15
CA TRP A 477 54.23 11.28 -3.69
C TRP A 477 54.28 10.96 -2.17
N TRP A 478 55.44 11.13 -1.53
CA TRP A 478 55.61 10.94 -0.08
C TRP A 478 55.08 12.10 0.77
N ARG A 479 54.88 13.30 0.21
CA ARG A 479 54.23 14.43 0.90
C ARG A 479 52.71 14.36 0.81
N THR A 480 52.17 13.65 -0.17
CA THR A 480 50.73 13.39 -0.32
C THR A 480 50.23 12.22 0.55
N LEU A 481 51.13 11.54 1.28
CA LEU A 481 50.83 10.38 2.12
C LEU A 481 50.30 10.74 3.53
N GLY A 482 50.48 12.00 3.96
CA GLY A 482 49.96 12.50 5.26
C GLY A 482 48.53 13.03 5.21
N ASP A 483 48.07 13.49 4.04
CA ASP A 483 46.75 14.12 3.86
C ASP A 483 45.63 13.12 3.54
N THR A 484 45.94 11.84 3.34
CA THR A 484 44.93 10.79 3.12
C THR A 484 44.15 10.42 4.39
N ASN A 485 44.53 10.97 5.56
CA ASN A 485 43.82 10.79 6.83
C ASN A 485 43.03 12.03 7.29
N THR A 486 42.98 13.11 6.49
CA THR A 486 41.99 14.17 6.70
C THR A 486 40.85 13.97 5.71
N GLY A 487 39.88 13.15 6.12
CA GLY A 487 38.51 13.54 5.85
C GLY A 487 38.33 14.96 6.40
N ALA A 488 38.17 15.94 5.53
CA ALA A 488 37.29 17.06 5.86
C ALA A 488 35.87 16.46 5.77
N GLU A 489 35.23 15.89 6.79
CA GLU A 489 34.95 16.45 8.11
C GLU A 489 35.22 17.96 8.18
N SER A 490 34.30 18.70 7.57
CA SER A 490 33.74 19.86 8.28
C SER A 490 33.51 19.43 9.73
N GLY A 491 34.29 19.99 10.66
CA GLY A 491 34.19 19.69 12.08
C GLY A 491 32.80 19.94 12.66
N PRO A 492 32.57 19.51 13.91
CA PRO A 492 31.28 19.12 14.49
C PRO A 492 30.34 20.28 14.84
N ALA A 493 30.58 21.48 14.32
CA ALA A 493 29.71 22.64 14.54
C ALA A 493 28.49 22.66 13.59
N HIS A 494 28.54 21.93 12.47
CA HIS A 494 27.48 21.95 11.45
C HIS A 494 26.48 20.78 11.55
N LEU A 495 26.76 19.76 12.36
CA LEU A 495 25.80 18.65 12.56
C LEU A 495 24.54 19.08 13.35
N PRO A 496 24.62 19.93 14.40
CA PRO A 496 23.42 20.36 15.13
C PRO A 496 22.51 21.29 14.31
N GLU A 497 23.08 22.14 13.46
CA GLU A 497 22.32 23.04 12.56
C GLU A 497 21.66 22.26 11.41
N LEU A 498 22.35 21.25 10.85
CA LEU A 498 21.78 20.39 9.81
C LEU A 498 20.77 19.39 10.36
N GLU A 499 20.95 18.89 11.60
CA GLU A 499 19.96 18.08 12.31
C GLU A 499 18.73 18.90 12.74
N ALA A 500 18.88 20.20 13.05
CA ALA A 500 17.77 21.10 13.30
C ALA A 500 16.97 21.44 12.03
N GLU A 501 17.63 21.60 10.87
CA GLU A 501 16.97 21.82 9.58
C GLU A 501 16.36 20.54 8.97
N LEU A 502 16.96 19.37 9.19
CA LEU A 502 16.47 18.08 8.69
C LEU A 502 15.52 17.36 9.66
N GLY A 503 15.57 17.68 10.95
CA GLY A 503 14.70 17.13 12.00
C GLY A 503 13.22 17.56 11.88
N GLY A 504 12.92 18.57 11.07
CA GLY A 504 11.55 19.04 10.81
C GLY A 504 10.79 18.30 9.71
N LEU A 505 11.45 17.43 8.94
CA LEU A 505 10.86 16.78 7.75
C LEU A 505 10.38 15.34 7.98
N PHE A 506 10.27 14.91 9.24
CA PHE A 506 9.61 13.67 9.60
C PHE A 506 8.11 13.92 9.82
N ILE A 507 7.32 13.92 8.73
CA ILE A 507 5.86 13.77 8.81
C ILE A 507 5.51 12.39 8.26
N GLY A 508 5.36 11.42 9.17
CA GLY A 508 4.91 10.09 8.81
C GLY A 508 4.91 9.11 9.98
N GLY A 509 3.88 9.21 10.85
CA GLY A 509 3.47 8.08 11.70
C GLY A 509 3.29 8.39 13.18
N LEU A 510 2.06 8.76 13.55
CA LEU A 510 1.38 8.55 14.84
C LEU A 510 2.27 8.36 16.09
N ALA A 511 2.43 9.45 16.84
CA ALA A 511 2.68 9.37 18.26
C ALA A 511 1.47 8.67 18.93
N VAL A 512 1.66 7.41 19.31
CA VAL A 512 0.95 6.81 20.42
C VAL A 512 2.03 6.55 21.45
N ASP A 513 2.03 7.32 22.53
CA ASP A 513 2.10 6.77 23.88
C ASP A 513 2.11 7.89 24.91
N GLY A 514 0.94 8.06 25.53
CA GLY A 514 0.85 8.49 26.91
C GLY A 514 0.70 7.25 27.78
N VAL A 515 1.81 6.65 28.20
CA VAL A 515 1.85 5.79 29.38
C VAL A 515 3.15 6.08 30.12
N LYS A 516 3.01 6.58 31.35
CA LYS A 516 4.10 6.75 32.31
C LYS A 516 4.58 5.39 32.79
N LEU A 517 5.90 5.19 32.81
CA LEU A 517 6.62 4.59 33.93
C LEU A 517 7.84 5.45 34.20
#